data_AF-A0A0B7GP74-F1
#
_entry.id   AF-A0A0B7GP74-F1
#
_cell.length_a   1.000
_cell.length_b   1.000
_cell.length_c   1.000
_cell.angle_alpha   90.00
_cell.angle_beta   90.00
_cell.angle_gamma   90.00
#
_symmetry.space_group_name_H-M   'P 1'
#
loop_
_entity.id
_entity.type
_entity.pdbx_description
1 polymer ?
#
loop_
_entity_poly.entity_id
_entity_poly.type
_entity_poly.pdbx_seq_one_letter_code
_entity_poly.pdbx_strand_id
1 'polypeptide(L)'
;MKKNLRVIMVLALMIFVAGCSKSDQSGQQGDQNQSASAGLAEMKGLSQPIAEQPALLTTVGQSADVAMVKAMLDNIGIKYTMNNMAKKGELGDAKTLVLAIGGSSKGLGAAGIDSAAELVRVKGLIEDAVSKNLTIIALHIGGEARRGELSDQFIEPSFAHANYAIVVAKGDADNKMKNLAAQKNIPIDVIETMTDTIGHLKAAFK
;
A
#
# COMPACT_ATOMS: atom_id res chain seq x y z
N MET A 1 19.49 46.62 25.66
CA MET A 1 20.87 46.41 26.14
C MET A 1 21.02 44.96 26.59
N LYS A 2 22.18 44.33 26.32
CA LYS A 2 22.58 42.92 26.59
C LYS A 2 21.94 41.91 25.62
N LYS A 3 22.48 41.61 24.42
CA LYS A 3 23.79 41.10 23.96
C LYS A 3 24.15 39.66 24.42
N ASN A 4 23.98 38.74 23.45
CA ASN A 4 24.93 37.71 23.00
C ASN A 4 25.02 36.38 23.77
N LEU A 5 24.28 35.37 23.30
CA LEU A 5 24.55 33.96 23.58
C LEU A 5 25.50 33.40 22.51
N ARG A 6 26.68 32.95 22.95
CA ARG A 6 27.77 32.47 22.09
C ARG A 6 27.62 30.99 21.76
N VAL A 7 27.72 30.69 20.48
CA VAL A 7 28.00 29.39 19.87
C VAL A 7 29.50 29.07 20.08
N ILE A 8 29.82 27.87 20.58
CA ILE A 8 31.17 27.26 20.63
C ILE A 8 30.97 25.83 20.14
N MET A 9 31.21 25.53 18.87
CA MET A 9 32.49 25.21 18.22
C MET A 9 33.07 23.85 18.65
N VAL A 10 32.94 22.93 17.71
CA VAL A 10 33.50 21.58 17.59
C VAL A 10 34.97 21.52 18.00
N LEU A 11 35.34 20.52 18.79
CA LEU A 11 36.72 20.07 18.97
C LEU A 11 36.75 18.53 18.83
N ALA A 12 37.29 18.07 17.71
CA ALA A 12 37.73 16.70 17.50
C ALA A 12 39.22 16.63 17.83
N LEU A 13 39.68 15.64 18.63
CA LEU A 13 41.03 15.05 18.50
C LEU A 13 41.26 13.82 19.42
N MET A 14 42.12 12.92 18.92
CA MET A 14 42.88 11.82 19.56
C MET A 14 42.12 10.47 19.70
N ILE A 15 42.37 9.39 18.93
CA ILE A 15 43.57 8.65 18.46
C ILE A 15 44.08 7.55 19.42
N PHE A 16 44.10 6.32 18.86
CA PHE A 16 44.80 5.05 19.17
C PHE A 16 44.65 4.38 20.55
N VAL A 17 44.25 3.09 20.54
CA VAL A 17 45.12 1.97 20.96
C VAL A 17 44.78 0.72 20.13
N ALA A 18 45.79 0.13 19.50
CA ALA A 18 45.80 -1.22 18.95
C ALA A 18 46.01 -2.24 20.08
N GLY A 19 45.18 -3.28 20.12
CA GLY A 19 45.34 -4.41 21.03
C GLY A 19 45.23 -5.71 20.26
N CYS A 20 46.37 -6.29 19.88
CA CYS A 20 46.45 -7.70 19.52
C CYS A 20 46.62 -8.52 20.80
N SER A 21 45.80 -9.56 20.98
CA SER A 21 46.10 -10.67 21.88
C SER A 21 45.66 -11.95 21.19
N LYS A 22 46.57 -12.93 21.21
CA LYS A 22 46.54 -14.19 20.49
C LYS A 22 46.60 -15.29 21.55
N SER A 23 45.67 -16.24 21.50
CA SER A 23 45.81 -17.55 22.15
C SER A 23 44.82 -18.54 21.54
N ASP A 24 45.38 -19.66 21.08
CA ASP A 24 44.78 -20.83 20.42
C ASP A 24 43.63 -21.51 21.20
N GLN A 25 42.64 -22.10 20.52
CA GLN A 25 42.62 -23.51 20.09
C GLN A 25 41.18 -23.99 19.71
N SER A 26 41.08 -24.62 18.53
CA SER A 26 40.16 -25.71 18.10
C SER A 26 38.68 -25.75 18.52
N GLY A 27 37.79 -25.76 17.52
CA GLY A 27 36.44 -26.33 17.61
C GLY A 27 35.61 -26.07 16.36
N GLN A 28 35.41 -27.08 15.52
CA GLN A 28 34.46 -27.06 14.40
C GLN A 28 33.03 -26.87 14.91
N GLN A 29 32.28 -25.95 14.33
CA GLN A 29 30.93 -26.22 13.82
C GLN A 29 30.47 -25.05 12.95
N GLY A 30 29.99 -25.38 11.76
CA GLY A 30 29.57 -24.41 10.77
C GLY A 30 28.35 -23.62 11.23
N ASP A 31 28.24 -22.40 10.72
CA ASP A 31 26.94 -21.83 10.47
C ASP A 31 27.00 -21.05 9.16
N GLN A 32 26.27 -21.58 8.19
CA GLN A 32 25.99 -20.87 6.96
C GLN A 32 25.04 -19.74 7.34
N ASN A 33 25.57 -18.54 7.57
CA ASN A 33 24.71 -17.37 7.57
C ASN A 33 24.41 -16.99 6.12
N GLN A 34 23.55 -17.83 5.51
CA GLN A 34 22.75 -17.47 4.36
C GLN A 34 21.91 -16.27 4.79
N SER A 35 22.39 -15.07 4.47
CA SER A 35 21.50 -13.95 4.22
C SER A 35 20.51 -14.42 3.17
N ALA A 36 19.33 -14.84 3.63
CA ALA A 36 18.18 -15.07 2.77
C ALA A 36 17.74 -13.71 2.23
N SER A 37 18.47 -13.20 1.24
CA SER A 37 17.85 -12.41 0.19
C SER A 37 16.99 -13.40 -0.59
N ALA A 38 15.82 -13.74 -0.02
CA ALA A 38 14.75 -14.31 -0.81
C ALA A 38 14.53 -13.30 -1.94
N GLY A 39 14.95 -13.70 -3.14
CA GLY A 39 14.87 -12.85 -4.31
C GLY A 39 13.45 -12.32 -4.40
N LEU A 40 13.33 -10.98 -4.47
CA LEU A 40 12.12 -10.37 -4.96
C LEU A 40 11.97 -10.89 -6.39
N ALA A 41 11.20 -11.95 -6.57
CA ALA A 41 10.74 -12.36 -7.89
C ALA A 41 10.21 -11.09 -8.57
N GLU A 42 10.60 -10.86 -9.82
CA GLU A 42 10.08 -9.73 -10.59
C GLU A 42 8.56 -9.78 -10.53
N MET A 43 7.98 -8.92 -9.70
CA MET A 43 6.55 -8.88 -9.49
C MET A 43 5.94 -8.23 -10.70
N LYS A 44 5.33 -9.08 -11.53
CA LYS A 44 4.80 -8.69 -12.82
C LYS A 44 3.37 -8.19 -12.65
N GLY A 45 3.05 -7.08 -13.31
CA GLY A 45 1.69 -6.60 -13.48
C GLY A 45 0.81 -7.55 -14.30
N LEU A 46 -0.38 -7.08 -14.66
CA LEU A 46 -1.32 -7.90 -15.45
C LEU A 46 -0.80 -8.19 -16.86
N SER A 47 -1.06 -9.41 -17.33
CA SER A 47 -0.81 -9.81 -18.74
C SER A 47 -2.06 -9.75 -19.62
N GLN A 48 -3.24 -9.69 -19.02
CA GLN A 48 -4.54 -9.63 -19.68
C GLN A 48 -5.57 -8.95 -18.75
N PRO A 49 -6.64 -8.36 -19.28
CA PRO A 49 -7.69 -7.76 -18.47
C PRO A 49 -8.42 -8.81 -17.62
N ILE A 50 -8.72 -8.44 -16.37
CA ILE A 50 -9.38 -9.32 -15.38
C ILE A 50 -10.70 -8.76 -14.84
N ALA A 51 -10.94 -7.45 -15.03
CA ALA A 51 -12.05 -6.73 -14.42
C ALA A 51 -13.17 -6.47 -15.41
N GLU A 52 -14.40 -6.43 -14.89
CA GLU A 52 -15.61 -6.14 -15.66
C GLU A 52 -16.37 -4.95 -15.08
N GLN A 53 -17.23 -4.36 -15.90
CA GLN A 53 -18.08 -3.23 -15.55
C GLN A 53 -19.53 -3.69 -15.25
N PRO A 54 -20.28 -3.00 -14.38
CA PRO A 54 -19.87 -1.81 -13.63
C PRO A 54 -18.98 -2.14 -12.43
N ALA A 55 -18.19 -1.16 -11.99
CA ALA A 55 -17.41 -1.25 -10.77
C ALA A 55 -18.11 -0.58 -9.57
N LEU A 56 -17.73 -0.95 -8.36
CA LEU A 56 -17.95 -0.16 -7.16
C LEU A 56 -16.62 0.46 -6.75
N LEU A 57 -16.54 1.80 -6.74
CA LEU A 57 -15.42 2.53 -6.17
C LEU A 57 -15.73 2.88 -4.72
N THR A 58 -14.83 2.51 -3.81
CA THR A 58 -14.89 2.92 -2.41
C THR A 58 -13.52 3.37 -1.91
N THR A 59 -13.52 4.26 -0.94
CA THR A 59 -12.32 4.61 -0.18
C THR A 59 -12.06 3.56 0.91
N VAL A 60 -10.80 3.37 1.25
CA VAL A 60 -10.35 2.57 2.38
C VAL A 60 -9.47 3.47 3.26
N GLY A 61 -10.03 3.92 4.39
CA GLY A 61 -9.38 4.90 5.27
C GLY A 61 -9.87 6.34 5.07
N GLN A 62 -10.94 6.54 4.28
CA GLN A 62 -11.61 7.83 4.05
C GLN A 62 -10.70 8.95 3.51
N SER A 63 -9.64 8.60 2.78
CA SER A 63 -8.80 9.59 2.10
C SER A 63 -9.51 10.21 0.89
N ALA A 64 -9.17 11.48 0.63
CA ALA A 64 -9.59 12.22 -0.55
C ALA A 64 -9.04 11.62 -1.87
N ASP A 65 -8.09 10.68 -1.82
CA ASP A 65 -7.52 10.06 -3.03
C ASP A 65 -8.57 9.26 -3.81
N VAL A 66 -9.68 8.85 -3.18
CA VAL A 66 -10.81 8.25 -3.88
C VAL A 66 -11.37 9.16 -4.97
N ALA A 67 -11.30 10.49 -4.81
CA ALA A 67 -11.70 11.44 -5.84
C ALA A 67 -10.73 11.45 -7.03
N MET A 68 -9.44 11.17 -6.78
CA MET A 68 -8.46 11.02 -7.85
C MET A 68 -8.69 9.71 -8.62
N VAL A 69 -8.94 8.60 -7.92
CA VAL A 69 -9.33 7.33 -8.58
C VAL A 69 -10.64 7.48 -9.36
N LYS A 70 -11.62 8.21 -8.81
CA LYS A 70 -12.86 8.57 -9.51
C LYS A 70 -12.56 9.26 -10.85
N ALA A 71 -11.72 10.30 -10.81
CA ALA A 71 -11.34 11.04 -12.02
C ALA A 71 -10.59 10.15 -13.04
N MET A 72 -9.78 9.20 -12.58
CA MET A 72 -9.15 8.22 -13.45
C MET A 72 -10.19 7.32 -14.13
N LEU A 73 -11.13 6.74 -13.38
CA LEU A 73 -12.21 5.91 -13.94
C LEU A 73 -13.08 6.68 -14.94
N ASP A 74 -13.42 7.93 -14.62
CA ASP A 74 -14.13 8.84 -15.53
C ASP A 74 -13.34 9.06 -16.83
N ASN A 75 -12.03 9.32 -16.71
CA ASN A 75 -11.14 9.56 -17.85
C ASN A 75 -11.08 8.36 -18.81
N ILE A 76 -11.08 7.14 -18.28
CA ILE A 76 -11.00 5.91 -19.08
C ILE A 76 -12.38 5.33 -19.45
N GLY A 77 -13.47 6.02 -19.10
CA GLY A 77 -14.83 5.65 -19.49
C GLY A 77 -15.38 4.40 -18.81
N ILE A 78 -14.87 4.06 -17.62
CA ILE A 78 -15.37 2.91 -16.85
C ILE A 78 -16.66 3.29 -16.15
N LYS A 79 -17.70 2.45 -16.28
CA LYS A 79 -18.94 2.59 -15.52
C LYS A 79 -18.70 2.16 -14.07
N TYR A 80 -19.01 3.03 -13.12
CA TYR A 80 -18.93 2.70 -11.70
C TYR A 80 -20.02 3.40 -10.89
N THR A 81 -20.31 2.83 -9.73
CA THR A 81 -20.96 3.52 -8.61
C THR A 81 -19.89 3.88 -7.59
N MET A 82 -19.94 5.07 -7.01
CA MET A 82 -19.05 5.46 -5.91
C MET A 82 -19.83 5.51 -4.61
N ASN A 83 -19.38 4.77 -3.60
CA ASN A 83 -19.93 4.82 -2.26
C ASN A 83 -18.80 4.66 -1.23
N ASN A 84 -18.44 5.76 -0.56
CA ASN A 84 -17.36 5.81 0.42
C ASN A 84 -17.68 5.07 1.73
N MET A 85 -18.95 4.78 1.97
CA MET A 85 -19.42 4.12 3.17
C MET A 85 -20.06 2.76 2.88
N ALA A 86 -19.83 2.21 1.68
CA ALA A 86 -20.35 0.89 1.30
C ALA A 86 -19.98 -0.15 2.35
N LYS A 87 -20.98 -0.93 2.77
CA LYS A 87 -20.89 -2.03 3.73
C LYS A 87 -21.18 -3.35 3.04
N LYS A 88 -20.96 -4.44 3.78
CA LYS A 88 -21.45 -5.77 3.39
C LYS A 88 -22.93 -5.71 3.00
N GLY A 89 -23.27 -6.30 1.85
CA GLY A 89 -24.61 -6.26 1.27
C GLY A 89 -24.84 -5.11 0.28
N GLU A 90 -23.96 -4.11 0.23
CA GLU A 90 -24.14 -2.88 -0.57
C GLU A 90 -23.27 -2.85 -1.84
N LEU A 91 -22.93 -4.03 -2.39
CA LEU A 91 -22.15 -4.13 -3.64
C LEU A 91 -22.96 -3.78 -4.90
N GLY A 92 -24.30 -3.80 -4.82
CA GLY A 92 -25.16 -3.52 -5.98
C GLY A 92 -24.97 -4.55 -7.12
N ASP A 93 -24.96 -4.06 -8.35
CA ASP A 93 -24.69 -4.83 -9.58
C ASP A 93 -23.21 -4.85 -9.98
N ALA A 94 -22.32 -4.39 -9.09
CA ALA A 94 -20.90 -4.31 -9.38
C ALA A 94 -20.29 -5.68 -9.65
N LYS A 95 -19.44 -5.75 -10.67
CA LYS A 95 -18.61 -6.92 -11.00
C LYS A 95 -17.17 -6.77 -10.53
N THR A 96 -16.76 -5.53 -10.26
CA THR A 96 -15.42 -5.20 -9.77
C THR A 96 -15.53 -4.29 -8.56
N LEU A 97 -14.81 -4.59 -7.49
CA LEU A 97 -14.60 -3.71 -6.34
C LEU A 97 -13.25 -2.99 -6.49
N VAL A 98 -13.27 -1.67 -6.57
CA VAL A 98 -12.09 -0.81 -6.68
C VAL A 98 -11.86 -0.13 -5.33
N LEU A 99 -10.74 -0.44 -4.70
CA LEU A 99 -10.35 0.07 -3.38
C LEU A 99 -9.33 1.20 -3.53
N ALA A 100 -9.71 2.43 -3.21
CA ALA A 100 -8.78 3.56 -3.11
C ALA A 100 -8.21 3.65 -1.68
N ILE A 101 -6.97 3.20 -1.50
CA ILE A 101 -6.34 3.02 -0.19
C ILE A 101 -5.63 4.30 0.24
N GLY A 102 -5.98 4.78 1.43
CA GLY A 102 -5.30 5.88 2.10
C GLY A 102 -6.05 6.28 3.37
N GLY A 103 -5.34 6.35 4.49
CA GLY A 103 -5.88 6.83 5.76
C GLY A 103 -5.94 8.35 5.84
N SER A 104 -7.05 8.89 6.35
CA SER A 104 -7.19 10.32 6.66
C SER A 104 -7.99 10.53 7.93
N SER A 105 -7.34 10.98 9.02
CA SER A 105 -8.04 11.28 10.29
C SER A 105 -9.13 12.33 10.11
N LYS A 106 -8.92 13.33 9.24
CA LYS A 106 -9.94 14.32 8.88
C LYS A 106 -11.10 13.67 8.12
N GLY A 107 -10.80 12.77 7.19
CA GLY A 107 -11.80 12.04 6.41
C GLY A 107 -12.67 11.14 7.29
N LEU A 108 -12.04 10.37 8.18
CA LEU A 108 -12.71 9.54 9.18
C LEU A 108 -13.63 10.39 10.08
N GLY A 109 -13.13 11.51 10.59
CA GLY A 109 -13.93 12.45 11.39
C GLY A 109 -15.14 13.01 10.62
N ALA A 110 -14.97 13.35 9.34
CA ALA A 110 -16.07 13.83 8.49
C ALA A 110 -17.09 12.73 8.14
N ALA A 111 -16.63 11.48 8.01
CA ALA A 111 -17.49 10.31 7.80
C ALA A 111 -18.20 9.85 9.08
N GLY A 112 -17.82 10.38 10.25
CA GLY A 112 -18.38 9.99 11.54
C GLY A 112 -18.01 8.57 11.95
N ILE A 113 -16.84 8.09 11.55
CA ILE A 113 -16.35 6.72 11.82
C ILE A 113 -14.90 6.78 12.33
N ASP A 114 -14.54 5.91 13.26
CA ASP A 114 -13.15 5.75 13.70
C ASP A 114 -12.40 4.70 12.87
N SER A 115 -11.10 4.54 13.10
CA SER A 115 -10.27 3.60 12.34
C SER A 115 -10.65 2.13 12.57
N ALA A 116 -11.10 1.77 13.78
CA ALA A 116 -11.49 0.41 14.11
C ALA A 116 -12.79 0.02 13.39
N ALA A 117 -13.79 0.90 13.42
CA ALA A 117 -15.04 0.72 12.70
C ALA A 117 -14.83 0.75 11.18
N GLU A 118 -13.91 1.58 10.68
CA GLU A 118 -13.52 1.58 9.26
C GLU A 118 -12.88 0.24 8.86
N LEU A 119 -12.01 -0.34 9.69
CA LEU A 119 -11.44 -1.66 9.44
C LEU A 119 -12.52 -2.74 9.36
N VAL A 120 -13.52 -2.71 10.25
CA VAL A 120 -14.65 -3.65 10.22
C VAL A 120 -15.47 -3.46 8.94
N ARG A 121 -15.74 -2.22 8.53
CA ARG A 121 -16.47 -1.90 7.30
C ARG A 121 -15.75 -2.46 6.07
N VAL A 122 -14.45 -2.14 5.94
CA VAL A 122 -13.62 -2.55 4.80
C VAL A 122 -13.56 -4.08 4.71
N LYS A 123 -13.26 -4.76 5.82
CA LYS A 123 -13.19 -6.23 5.84
C LYS A 123 -14.52 -6.86 5.43
N GLY A 124 -15.64 -6.40 6.01
CA GLY A 124 -16.95 -6.92 5.67
C GLY A 124 -17.34 -6.71 4.20
N LEU A 125 -16.95 -5.57 3.62
CA LEU A 125 -17.19 -5.29 2.19
C LEU A 125 -16.34 -6.20 1.29
N ILE A 126 -15.05 -6.38 1.61
CA ILE A 126 -14.14 -7.26 0.87
C ILE A 126 -14.63 -8.71 0.94
N GLU A 127 -15.03 -9.19 2.11
CA GLU A 127 -15.59 -10.54 2.29
C GLU A 127 -16.86 -10.75 1.45
N ASP A 128 -17.74 -9.75 1.39
CA ASP A 128 -18.93 -9.80 0.52
C ASP A 128 -18.54 -9.90 -0.96
N ALA A 129 -17.54 -9.13 -1.39
CA ALA A 129 -17.06 -9.12 -2.77
C ALA A 129 -16.45 -10.47 -3.16
N VAL A 130 -15.66 -11.07 -2.26
CA VAL A 130 -15.12 -12.43 -2.43
C VAL A 130 -16.27 -13.45 -2.53
N SER A 131 -17.26 -13.39 -1.63
CA SER A 131 -18.37 -14.35 -1.62
C SER A 131 -19.23 -14.33 -2.89
N LYS A 132 -19.24 -13.19 -3.59
CA LYS A 132 -19.97 -12.96 -4.85
C LYS A 132 -19.07 -13.04 -6.08
N ASN A 133 -17.80 -13.43 -5.93
CA ASN A 133 -16.82 -13.55 -7.00
C ASN A 133 -16.58 -12.25 -7.80
N LEU A 134 -16.61 -11.10 -7.13
CA LEU A 134 -16.18 -9.84 -7.75
C LEU A 134 -14.65 -9.82 -7.88
N THR A 135 -14.17 -9.20 -8.96
CA THR A 135 -12.75 -8.84 -9.08
C THR A 135 -12.43 -7.70 -8.11
N ILE A 136 -11.37 -7.81 -7.32
CA ILE A 136 -10.94 -6.78 -6.37
C ILE A 136 -9.64 -6.14 -6.87
N ILE A 137 -9.64 -4.82 -7.09
CA ILE A 137 -8.46 -4.04 -7.46
C ILE A 137 -8.10 -3.09 -6.31
N ALA A 138 -6.87 -3.21 -5.81
CA ALA A 138 -6.31 -2.37 -4.76
C ALA A 138 -5.45 -1.23 -5.36
N LEU A 139 -5.75 0.02 -5.01
CA LEU A 139 -5.02 1.18 -5.51
C LEU A 139 -4.43 1.98 -4.36
N HIS A 140 -3.11 2.04 -4.28
CA HIS A 140 -2.38 2.93 -3.38
C HIS A 140 -1.66 4.02 -4.19
N ILE A 141 -2.41 5.05 -4.57
CA ILE A 141 -1.92 6.08 -5.50
C ILE A 141 -1.38 7.35 -4.82
N GLY A 142 -1.66 7.54 -3.53
CA GLY A 142 -1.22 8.73 -2.81
C GLY A 142 0.26 8.72 -2.40
N GLY A 143 0.99 7.65 -2.77
CA GLY A 143 2.43 7.52 -2.52
C GLY A 143 2.79 7.60 -1.03
N GLU A 144 3.95 8.20 -0.75
CA GLU A 144 4.49 8.37 0.61
C GLU A 144 3.55 9.17 1.52
N ALA A 145 2.84 10.17 0.97
CA ALA A 145 1.89 11.00 1.73
C ALA A 145 0.66 10.22 2.25
N ARG A 146 0.51 8.96 1.80
CA ARG A 146 -0.49 8.02 2.30
C ARG A 146 0.14 6.81 2.98
N ARG A 147 1.37 6.92 3.45
CA ARG A 147 1.97 5.96 4.37
C ARG A 147 2.00 6.52 5.79
N GLY A 148 2.23 5.65 6.77
CA GLY A 148 2.22 5.96 8.19
C GLY A 148 1.16 5.17 8.93
N GLU A 149 1.16 5.26 10.27
CA GLU A 149 0.42 4.36 11.17
C GLU A 149 -1.03 4.14 10.76
N LEU A 150 -1.78 5.21 10.48
CA LEU A 150 -3.20 5.11 10.12
C LEU A 150 -3.41 4.40 8.77
N SER A 151 -2.71 4.80 7.71
CA SER A 151 -2.89 4.19 6.39
C SER A 151 -2.44 2.73 6.38
N ASP A 152 -1.34 2.44 7.07
CA ASP A 152 -0.73 1.13 7.11
C ASP A 152 -1.66 0.06 7.71
N GLN A 153 -2.56 0.45 8.61
CA GLN A 153 -3.63 -0.41 9.15
C GLN A 153 -4.57 -0.92 8.07
N PHE A 154 -4.78 -0.14 7.00
CA PHE A 154 -5.73 -0.43 5.93
C PHE A 154 -5.11 -1.16 4.72
N ILE A 155 -3.79 -1.11 4.57
CA ILE A 155 -3.08 -1.74 3.45
C ILE A 155 -3.27 -3.26 3.46
N GLU A 156 -2.92 -3.94 4.57
CA GLU A 156 -2.97 -5.40 4.63
C GLU A 156 -4.39 -5.96 4.39
N PRO A 157 -5.46 -5.44 5.02
CA PRO A 157 -6.82 -5.87 4.72
C PRO A 157 -7.21 -5.68 3.24
N SER A 158 -6.76 -4.60 2.61
CA SER A 158 -7.08 -4.32 1.20
C SER A 158 -6.37 -5.26 0.23
N PHE A 159 -5.17 -5.71 0.60
CA PHE A 159 -4.41 -6.70 -0.16
C PHE A 159 -4.84 -8.14 0.14
N ALA A 160 -5.61 -8.39 1.21
CA ALA A 160 -5.92 -9.74 1.67
C ALA A 160 -6.51 -10.65 0.59
N HIS A 161 -7.38 -10.10 -0.25
CA HIS A 161 -8.10 -10.77 -1.33
C HIS A 161 -8.05 -10.00 -2.66
N ALA A 162 -7.11 -9.07 -2.84
CA ALA A 162 -7.00 -8.35 -4.10
C ALA A 162 -6.57 -9.29 -5.23
N ASN A 163 -7.20 -9.14 -6.40
CA ASN A 163 -6.82 -9.85 -7.62
C ASN A 163 -5.75 -9.09 -8.42
N TYR A 164 -5.61 -7.79 -8.15
CA TYR A 164 -4.62 -6.91 -8.77
C TYR A 164 -4.35 -5.70 -7.88
N ALA A 165 -3.12 -5.19 -7.88
CA ALA A 165 -2.75 -3.97 -7.19
C ALA A 165 -2.00 -2.99 -8.09
N ILE A 166 -2.25 -1.70 -7.91
CA ILE A 166 -1.44 -0.62 -8.49
C ILE A 166 -0.95 0.27 -7.36
N VAL A 167 0.36 0.47 -7.29
CA VAL A 167 0.99 1.20 -6.20
C VAL A 167 1.99 2.19 -6.75
N VAL A 168 1.90 3.45 -6.33
CA VAL A 168 2.95 4.44 -6.62
C VAL A 168 4.20 4.09 -5.82
N ALA A 169 5.35 3.96 -6.47
CA ALA A 169 6.60 3.44 -5.94
C ALA A 169 7.04 4.13 -4.64
N LYS A 170 6.85 5.45 -4.53
CA LYS A 170 7.14 6.20 -3.30
C LYS A 170 6.30 5.76 -2.10
N GLY A 171 5.10 5.22 -2.36
CA GLY A 171 4.26 4.62 -1.34
C GLY A 171 4.76 3.25 -0.88
N ASP A 172 5.68 2.59 -1.60
CA ASP A 172 6.20 1.25 -1.27
C ASP A 172 7.73 1.23 -1.10
N ALA A 173 8.31 2.31 -0.59
CA ALA A 173 9.76 2.43 -0.41
C ALA A 173 10.34 1.37 0.54
N ASP A 174 9.53 0.84 1.45
CA ASP A 174 9.85 -0.24 2.38
C ASP A 174 9.51 -1.66 1.86
N ASN A 175 9.04 -1.75 0.60
CA ASN A 175 8.55 -2.97 -0.03
C ASN A 175 7.38 -3.65 0.71
N LYS A 176 6.65 -2.95 1.58
CA LYS A 176 5.54 -3.53 2.34
C LYS A 176 4.46 -4.14 1.43
N MET A 177 3.98 -3.38 0.46
CA MET A 177 2.94 -3.80 -0.48
C MET A 177 3.47 -4.83 -1.47
N LYS A 178 4.71 -4.69 -1.96
CA LYS A 178 5.35 -5.76 -2.73
C LYS A 178 5.42 -7.07 -1.94
N ASN A 179 5.88 -7.05 -0.70
CA ASN A 179 5.96 -8.27 0.11
C ASN A 179 4.57 -8.89 0.36
N LEU A 180 3.54 -8.07 0.61
CA LEU A 180 2.16 -8.54 0.75
C LEU A 180 1.63 -9.18 -0.54
N ALA A 181 1.86 -8.53 -1.69
CA ALA A 181 1.43 -9.07 -2.98
C ALA A 181 2.18 -10.36 -3.35
N ALA A 182 3.48 -10.46 -3.07
CA ALA A 182 4.26 -11.68 -3.27
C ALA A 182 3.73 -12.84 -2.42
N GLN A 183 3.48 -12.61 -1.13
CA GLN A 183 2.94 -13.64 -0.21
C GLN A 183 1.57 -14.16 -0.66
N LYS A 184 0.79 -13.32 -1.34
CA LYS A 184 -0.58 -13.62 -1.77
C LYS A 184 -0.71 -13.94 -3.26
N ASN A 185 0.40 -13.95 -4.00
CA ASN A 185 0.45 -14.14 -5.45
C ASN A 185 -0.44 -13.14 -6.21
N ILE A 186 -0.41 -11.87 -5.80
CA ILE A 186 -1.19 -10.79 -6.40
C ILE A 186 -0.33 -10.13 -7.47
N PRO A 187 -0.76 -10.10 -8.75
CA PRO A 187 -0.14 -9.26 -9.76
C PRO A 187 -0.15 -7.80 -9.30
N ILE A 188 0.97 -7.11 -9.42
CA ILE A 188 1.10 -5.74 -8.94
C ILE A 188 1.93 -4.92 -9.91
N ASP A 189 1.43 -3.73 -10.24
CA ASP A 189 2.19 -2.71 -10.95
C ASP A 189 2.69 -1.66 -9.96
N VAL A 190 4.00 -1.53 -9.85
CA VAL A 190 4.67 -0.48 -9.07
C VAL A 190 5.11 0.61 -10.03
N ILE A 191 4.42 1.75 -9.98
CA ILE A 191 4.53 2.82 -10.96
C ILE A 191 5.25 4.04 -10.39
N GLU A 192 5.91 4.84 -11.22
CA GLU A 192 6.68 5.99 -10.74
C GLU A 192 5.78 7.14 -10.29
N THR A 193 4.73 7.44 -11.05
CA THR A 193 3.84 8.57 -10.81
C THR A 193 2.39 8.15 -10.73
N MET A 194 1.58 8.95 -10.04
CA MET A 194 0.13 8.73 -9.96
C MET A 194 -0.53 8.69 -11.35
N THR A 195 -0.05 9.49 -12.32
CA THR A 195 -0.63 9.57 -13.67
C THR A 195 -0.51 8.25 -14.42
N ASP A 196 0.56 7.49 -14.19
CA ASP A 196 0.81 6.21 -14.84
C ASP A 196 -0.27 5.18 -14.48
N THR A 197 -0.96 5.36 -13.34
CA THR A 197 -2.10 4.52 -12.91
C THR A 197 -3.15 4.41 -14.00
N ILE A 198 -3.40 5.46 -14.78
CA ILE A 198 -4.48 5.50 -15.79
C ILE A 198 -4.30 4.38 -16.81
N GLY A 199 -3.08 4.18 -17.32
CA GLY A 199 -2.79 3.16 -18.33
C GLY A 199 -2.97 1.75 -17.78
N HIS A 200 -2.43 1.50 -16.59
CA HIS A 200 -2.52 0.22 -15.89
C HIS A 200 -3.96 -0.13 -15.49
N LEU A 201 -4.69 0.85 -14.94
CA LEU A 201 -6.08 0.68 -14.56
C LEU A 201 -6.96 0.42 -15.79
N LYS A 202 -6.74 1.12 -16.91
CA LYS A 202 -7.44 0.87 -18.16
C LYS A 202 -7.18 -0.56 -18.67
N ALA A 203 -5.93 -1.01 -18.65
CA ALA A 203 -5.55 -2.35 -19.10
C ALA A 203 -6.15 -3.47 -18.23
N ALA A 204 -6.57 -3.18 -17.00
CA ALA A 204 -7.19 -4.15 -16.12
C ALA A 204 -8.63 -4.51 -16.51
N PHE A 205 -9.36 -3.62 -17.21
CA PHE A 205 -10.76 -3.81 -17.58
C PHE A 205 -10.92 -4.37 -19.00
N LYS A 206 -11.88 -5.30 -19.16
CA LYS A 206 -12.31 -5.87 -20.44
C LYS A 206 -13.17 -4.90 -21.26
#